data_AF-A0A9N9TNH4-F1
#
_entry.id   AF-A0A9N9TNH4-F1
#
_cell.length_a   1.000
_cell.length_b   1.000
_cell.length_c   1.000
_cell.angle_alpha   90.00
_cell.angle_beta   90.00
_cell.angle_gamma   90.00
#
_symmetry.space_group_name_H-M   'P 1'
#
loop_
_entity.id
_entity.type
_entity.pdbx_description
1 polymer ?
#
loop_
_entity_poly.entity_id
_entity_poly.type
_entity_poly.pdbx_seq_one_letter_code
_entity_poly.pdbx_strand_id
1 'polypeptide(L)'
;MPRQGRTPKKDGPESGEDSDEYRKRRDRNNLAVKRSRVKSKQKTQETLSRVNELKNENTILEEKVKTLTKELGFLKELFLAHASNSADKSKFEGVDLQKLLQDNSSEEDFSLYKRE
;
A
#
# COMPACT_ATOMS: atom_id res chain seq x y z
N MET A 1 -34.03 -6.16 20.42
CA MET A 1 -33.82 -4.96 21.26
C MET A 1 -34.80 -3.88 20.82
N PRO A 2 -35.78 -3.47 21.63
CA PRO A 2 -36.76 -2.45 21.24
C PRO A 2 -36.18 -1.04 21.46
N ARG A 3 -36.28 -0.16 20.45
CA ARG A 3 -35.82 1.24 20.55
C ARG A 3 -36.86 2.07 21.31
N GLN A 4 -36.61 2.31 22.59
CA GLN A 4 -37.43 3.18 23.43
C GLN A 4 -37.17 4.67 23.13
N GLY A 5 -38.25 5.45 23.06
CA GLY A 5 -38.26 6.88 23.43
C GLY A 5 -38.02 7.90 22.32
N ARG A 6 -39.06 8.26 21.54
CA ARG A 6 -39.18 9.64 21.03
C ARG A 6 -39.79 10.48 22.15
N THR A 7 -38.99 11.33 22.77
CA THR A 7 -39.50 12.39 23.64
C THR A 7 -40.28 13.42 22.81
N PRO A 8 -41.39 13.97 23.33
CA PRO A 8 -42.17 14.97 22.63
C PRO A 8 -41.39 16.29 22.60
N LYS A 9 -41.40 16.95 21.43
CA LYS A 9 -40.81 18.27 21.21
C LYS A 9 -41.37 19.25 22.23
N LYS A 10 -40.51 19.75 23.11
CA LYS A 10 -40.81 20.82 24.06
C LYS A 10 -40.08 22.08 23.60
N ASP A 11 -40.89 23.10 23.36
CA ASP A 11 -40.61 24.54 23.27
C ASP A 11 -39.64 24.98 22.15
N GLY A 12 -40.24 25.41 21.03
CA GLY A 12 -39.56 26.27 20.07
C GLY A 12 -39.37 27.67 20.67
N PRO A 13 -38.34 28.43 20.26
CA PRO A 13 -38.16 29.80 20.74
C PRO A 13 -39.31 30.68 20.24
N GLU A 14 -40.20 31.01 21.16
CA GLU A 14 -41.30 31.95 21.02
C GLU A 14 -40.76 33.38 21.18
N SER A 15 -39.99 33.86 20.20
CA SER A 15 -39.57 35.27 20.05
C SER A 15 -38.66 35.40 18.82
N GLY A 16 -38.89 36.42 17.99
CA GLY A 16 -38.24 36.61 16.69
C GLY A 16 -36.72 36.57 16.71
N GLU A 17 -36.07 37.08 17.76
CA GLU A 17 -34.59 37.11 17.88
C GLU A 17 -33.99 35.75 18.25
N ASP A 18 -34.58 35.05 19.22
CA ASP A 18 -34.11 33.74 19.68
C ASP A 18 -34.36 32.64 18.62
N SER A 19 -35.40 32.84 17.78
CA SER A 19 -35.66 32.04 16.60
C SER A 19 -34.62 32.22 15.48
N ASP A 20 -34.14 33.45 15.28
CA ASP A 20 -33.12 33.77 14.27
C ASP A 20 -31.74 33.29 14.70
N GLU A 21 -31.40 33.42 15.99
CA GLU A 21 -30.19 32.82 16.54
C GLU A 21 -30.20 31.29 16.48
N TYR A 22 -31.35 30.67 16.79
CA TYR A 22 -31.52 29.22 16.63
C TYR A 22 -31.30 28.79 15.17
N ARG A 23 -31.90 29.52 14.22
CA ARG A 23 -31.75 29.23 12.77
C ARG A 23 -30.30 29.35 12.32
N LYS A 24 -29.60 30.42 12.71
CA LYS A 24 -28.15 30.59 12.43
C LYS A 24 -27.31 29.45 13.01
N ARG A 25 -27.59 29.01 14.25
CA ARG A 25 -26.91 27.86 14.89
C ARG A 25 -27.18 26.57 14.13
N ARG A 26 -28.43 26.34 13.70
CA ARG A 26 -28.81 25.15 12.94
C ARG A 26 -28.15 25.10 11.57
N ASP A 27 -28.11 26.24 10.86
CA ASP A 27 -27.46 26.35 9.55
C ASP A 27 -25.95 26.10 9.65
N ARG A 28 -25.27 26.65 10.67
CA ARG A 28 -23.85 26.32 10.93
C ARG A 28 -23.66 24.83 11.21
N ASN A 29 -24.52 24.21 12.02
CA ASN A 29 -24.39 22.78 12.31
C ASN A 29 -24.63 21.93 11.06
N ASN A 30 -25.64 22.26 10.24
CA ASN A 30 -25.91 21.57 8.99
C ASN A 30 -24.70 21.66 8.04
N LEU A 31 -24.08 22.84 7.94
CA LEU A 31 -22.83 23.03 7.18
C LEU A 31 -21.68 22.20 7.76
N ALA A 32 -21.50 22.19 9.08
CA ALA A 32 -20.47 21.39 9.74
C ALA A 32 -20.65 19.88 9.50
N VAL A 33 -21.88 19.39 9.58
CA VAL A 33 -22.22 17.98 9.29
C VAL A 33 -21.94 17.66 7.83
N LYS A 34 -22.35 18.53 6.88
CA LYS A 34 -22.07 18.34 5.46
C LYS A 34 -20.57 18.29 5.20
N ARG A 35 -19.80 19.21 5.78
CA ARG A 35 -18.32 19.23 5.70
C ARG A 35 -17.70 17.96 6.28
N SER A 36 -18.16 17.53 7.46
CA SER A 36 -17.67 16.31 8.12
C SER A 36 -17.92 15.06 7.26
N ARG A 37 -19.13 14.92 6.70
CA ARG A 37 -19.48 13.80 5.81
C ARG A 37 -18.62 13.79 4.55
N VAL A 38 -18.44 14.94 3.90
CA VAL A 38 -17.59 15.05 2.71
C VAL A 38 -16.16 14.70 3.05
N LYS A 39 -15.61 15.23 4.15
CA LYS A 39 -14.24 14.92 4.60
C LYS A 39 -14.06 13.43 4.87
N SER A 40 -15.02 12.78 5.52
CA SER A 40 -14.97 11.34 5.76
C SER A 40 -15.00 10.54 4.45
N LYS A 41 -15.89 10.90 3.52
CA LYS A 41 -15.98 10.25 2.21
C LYS A 41 -14.68 10.43 1.40
N GLN A 42 -14.12 11.64 1.42
CA GLN A 42 -12.87 11.95 0.75
C GLN A 42 -11.71 11.15 1.35
N LYS A 43 -11.60 11.08 2.68
CA LYS A 43 -10.56 10.27 3.34
C LYS A 43 -10.64 8.80 2.94
N THR A 44 -11.85 8.22 2.87
CA THR A 44 -12.03 6.85 2.39
C THR A 44 -11.57 6.71 0.94
N GLN A 45 -11.95 7.65 0.07
CA GLN A 45 -11.55 7.62 -1.34
C GLN A 45 -10.03 7.75 -1.53
N GLU A 46 -9.38 8.66 -0.80
CA GLU A 46 -7.93 8.83 -0.81
C GLU A 46 -7.21 7.57 -0.33
N THR A 47 -7.73 6.94 0.73
CA THR A 47 -7.17 5.67 1.22
C THR A 47 -7.26 4.58 0.16
N LEU A 48 -8.40 4.45 -0.53
CA LEU A 48 -8.56 3.49 -1.62
C LEU A 48 -7.61 3.78 -2.79
N SER A 49 -7.47 5.06 -3.18
CA SER A 49 -6.51 5.46 -4.23
C SER A 49 -5.09 5.05 -3.84
N ARG A 50 -4.67 5.37 -2.61
CA ARG A 50 -3.32 5.05 -2.13
C ARG A 50 -3.05 3.56 -2.06
N VAL A 51 -4.04 2.74 -1.66
CA VAL A 51 -3.90 1.29 -1.70
C VAL A 51 -3.71 0.80 -3.13
N ASN A 52 -4.45 1.33 -4.10
CA ASN A 52 -4.30 0.95 -5.50
C ASN A 52 -2.93 1.39 -6.07
N GLU A 53 -2.48 2.60 -5.76
CA GLU A 53 -1.15 3.10 -6.12
C GLU A 53 -0.05 2.18 -5.58
N LEU A 54 -0.11 1.84 -4.29
CA LEU A 54 0.85 0.94 -3.65
C LEU A 54 0.83 -0.47 -4.25
N LYS A 55 -0.36 -1.00 -4.60
CA LYS A 55 -0.47 -2.29 -5.29
C LYS A 55 0.21 -2.26 -6.66
N ASN A 56 -0.02 -1.20 -7.44
CA ASN A 56 0.60 -1.03 -8.75
C ASN A 56 2.12 -0.89 -8.63
N GLU A 57 2.60 -0.07 -7.69
CA GLU A 57 4.02 0.10 -7.42
C GLU A 57 4.67 -1.23 -7.00
N ASN A 58 4.00 -2.01 -6.16
CA ASN A 58 4.48 -3.33 -5.75
C ASN A 58 4.61 -4.27 -6.96
N THR A 59 3.59 -4.36 -7.83
CA THR A 59 3.69 -5.15 -9.07
C THR A 59 4.89 -4.75 -9.94
N ILE A 60 5.13 -3.45 -10.11
CA ILE A 60 6.28 -2.95 -10.89
C ILE A 60 7.61 -3.35 -10.22
N LEU A 61 7.69 -3.26 -8.89
CA LEU A 61 8.88 -3.65 -8.14
C LEU A 61 9.12 -5.16 -8.22
N GLU A 62 8.08 -5.99 -8.11
CA GLU A 62 8.16 -7.44 -8.29
C GLU A 62 8.70 -7.80 -9.69
N GLU A 63 8.20 -7.14 -10.74
CA GLU A 63 8.69 -7.34 -12.11
C GLU A 63 10.16 -6.93 -12.29
N LYS A 64 10.57 -5.80 -11.70
CA LYS A 64 11.97 -5.36 -11.72
C LYS A 64 12.88 -6.34 -11.02
N VAL A 65 12.51 -6.79 -9.81
CA VAL A 65 13.26 -7.82 -9.08
C VAL A 65 13.40 -9.07 -9.92
N LYS A 66 12.28 -9.58 -10.46
CA LYS A 66 12.29 -10.78 -11.32
C LYS A 66 13.22 -10.64 -12.52
N THR A 67 13.24 -9.46 -13.14
CA THR A 67 14.10 -9.18 -14.30
C THR A 67 15.57 -9.18 -13.91
N LEU A 68 15.94 -8.45 -12.85
CA LEU A 68 17.30 -8.39 -12.33
C LEU A 68 17.80 -9.76 -11.86
N THR A 69 16.96 -10.58 -11.23
CA THR A 69 17.30 -11.94 -10.82
C THR A 69 17.63 -12.82 -12.03
N LYS A 70 16.85 -12.71 -13.11
CA LYS A 70 17.12 -13.44 -14.36
C LYS A 70 18.40 -12.97 -15.04
N GLU A 71 18.61 -11.66 -15.12
CA GLU A 71 19.83 -11.07 -15.70
C GLU A 71 21.08 -11.52 -14.92
N LEU A 72 21.00 -11.53 -13.58
CA LEU A 72 22.06 -12.03 -12.73
C LEU A 72 22.32 -13.53 -12.96
N GLY A 73 21.26 -14.34 -13.03
CA GLY A 73 21.37 -15.77 -13.36
C GLY A 73 22.06 -16.00 -14.71
N PHE A 74 21.65 -15.25 -15.74
CA PHE A 74 22.27 -15.30 -17.06
C PHE A 74 23.76 -14.93 -17.03
N LEU A 75 24.14 -13.88 -16.29
CA LEU A 75 25.55 -13.51 -16.12
C LEU A 75 26.36 -14.58 -15.39
N LYS A 76 25.79 -15.22 -14.36
CA LYS A 76 26.42 -16.35 -13.67
C LYS A 76 26.66 -17.52 -14.64
N GLU A 77 25.67 -17.88 -15.43
CA GLU A 77 25.77 -18.95 -16.45
C GLU A 77 26.81 -18.62 -17.53
N LEU A 78 26.82 -17.39 -18.04
CA LEU A 78 27.79 -16.93 -19.03
C LEU A 78 29.22 -16.99 -18.49
N PHE A 79 29.41 -16.55 -17.24
CA PHE A 79 30.70 -16.64 -16.57
C PHE A 79 31.16 -18.09 -16.41
N LEU A 80 30.27 -19.00 -16.02
CA LEU A 80 30.57 -20.43 -15.92
C LEU A 80 30.97 -21.05 -17.26
N ALA A 81 30.21 -20.78 -18.32
CA ALA A 81 30.52 -21.28 -19.66
C ALA A 81 31.89 -20.79 -20.16
N HIS A 82 32.24 -19.53 -19.87
CA HIS A 82 33.55 -18.99 -20.23
C HIS A 82 34.69 -19.56 -19.36
N ALA A 83 34.43 -19.77 -18.06
CA ALA A 83 35.39 -20.39 -17.14
C ALA A 83 35.65 -21.87 -17.49
N SER A 84 34.61 -22.61 -17.89
CA SER A 84 34.74 -24.01 -18.32
C SER A 84 35.43 -24.16 -19.69
N ASN A 85 35.27 -23.18 -20.59
CA ASN A 85 35.89 -23.18 -21.91
C ASN A 85 37.30 -22.56 -21.94
N SER A 86 37.70 -21.82 -20.90
CA SER A 86 39.06 -21.30 -20.78
C SER A 86 40.03 -22.41 -20.41
N ALA A 87 41.06 -22.61 -21.23
CA ALA A 87 42.14 -23.57 -20.96
C ALA A 87 42.96 -23.22 -19.70
N ASP A 88 42.83 -22.00 -19.20
CA ASP A 88 43.61 -21.47 -18.09
C ASP A 88 42.85 -21.61 -16.76
N LYS A 89 42.76 -22.86 -16.27
CA LYS A 89 42.17 -23.17 -14.96
C LYS A 89 42.87 -22.47 -13.78
N SER A 90 44.11 -21.99 -13.98
CA SER A 90 44.90 -21.27 -12.99
C SER A 90 44.27 -19.94 -12.56
N LYS A 91 43.47 -19.29 -13.42
CA LYS A 91 42.79 -18.03 -13.10
C LYS A 91 41.67 -18.16 -12.07
N PHE A 92 41.15 -19.37 -11.87
CA PHE A 92 40.04 -19.64 -10.94
C PHE A 92 40.50 -20.36 -9.67
N GLU A 93 41.81 -20.56 -9.51
CA GLU A 93 42.40 -21.19 -8.34
C GLU A 93 42.19 -20.27 -7.11
N GLY A 94 41.40 -20.73 -6.13
CA GLY A 94 41.02 -19.96 -4.94
C GLY A 94 39.67 -19.24 -5.04
N VAL A 95 38.99 -19.27 -6.18
CA VAL A 95 37.61 -18.78 -6.30
C VAL A 95 36.65 -19.94 -6.03
N ASP A 96 36.02 -19.93 -4.85
CA ASP A 96 34.96 -20.88 -4.51
C ASP A 96 33.69 -20.56 -5.32
N LEU A 97 33.61 -21.15 -6.52
CA LEU A 97 32.47 -21.03 -7.42
C LEU A 97 31.18 -21.52 -6.76
N GLN A 98 31.24 -22.53 -5.87
CA GLN A 98 30.06 -23.02 -5.14
C GLN A 98 29.51 -21.96 -4.20
N LYS A 99 30.38 -21.18 -3.53
CA LYS A 99 29.95 -20.06 -2.69
C LYS A 99 29.40 -18.87 -3.50
N LEU A 100 29.93 -18.59 -4.68
CA LEU A 100 29.40 -17.54 -5.57
C LEU A 100 28.06 -17.92 -6.20
N LEU A 101 27.86 -19.23 -6.43
CA LEU A 101 26.62 -19.82 -6.95
C LEU A 101 25.59 -20.13 -5.88
N GLN A 102 25.90 -19.96 -4.59
CA GLN A 102 24.87 -20.01 -3.55
C GLN A 102 23.87 -18.89 -3.84
N ASP A 103 22.71 -19.28 -4.35
CA ASP A 103 21.55 -18.43 -4.45
C ASP A 103 21.12 -18.07 -3.03
N ASN A 104 21.65 -16.96 -2.54
CA ASN A 104 21.21 -16.30 -1.32
C ASN A 104 19.85 -15.59 -1.51
N SER A 105 19.22 -15.78 -2.66
CA SER A 105 17.90 -15.29 -3.03
C SER A 105 16.98 -16.48 -3.22
N SER A 106 16.65 -17.17 -2.12
CA SER A 106 15.54 -18.11 -2.14
C SER A 106 14.28 -17.36 -2.57
N GLU A 107 13.60 -17.83 -3.61
CA GLU A 107 12.25 -17.34 -3.98
C GLU A 107 11.28 -17.38 -2.77
N GLU A 108 11.60 -18.19 -1.76
CA GLU A 108 10.92 -18.26 -0.47
C GLU A 108 10.85 -16.92 0.28
N ASP A 109 11.84 -16.04 0.15
CA ASP A 109 11.90 -14.78 0.91
C ASP A 109 10.83 -13.77 0.44
N PHE A 110 10.47 -13.79 -0.84
CA PHE A 110 9.40 -12.96 -1.39
C PHE A 110 8.01 -13.57 -1.17
N SER A 111 7.92 -14.90 -1.11
CA SER A 111 6.67 -15.61 -0.82
C SER A 111 6.12 -15.28 0.58
N LEU A 112 7.01 -14.95 1.51
CA LEU A 112 6.69 -14.56 2.88
C LEU A 112 5.91 -13.25 2.98
N TYR A 113 6.12 -12.33 2.03
CA TYR A 113 5.40 -11.06 1.96
C TYR A 113 4.09 -11.15 1.18
N LYS A 114 3.79 -12.30 0.56
CA LYS A 114 2.58 -12.55 -0.23
C LYS A 114 1.41 -13.11 0.59
N ARG A 115 1.44 -12.93 1.92
CA ARG A 115 0.32 -13.30 2.80
C ARG A 115 -0.76 -12.19 2.76
N GLU A 116 -1.90 -12.59 2.19
CA GLU A 116 -3.21 -11.92 2.13
C GLU A 116 -3.42 -10.84 1.05
#